data_AF-A0A1D2W4L6-F1
#
_entry.id   AF-A0A1D2W4L6-F1
#
_cell.length_a   1.000
_cell.length_b   1.000
_cell.length_c   1.000
_cell.angle_alpha   90.00
_cell.angle_beta   90.00
_cell.angle_gamma   90.00
#
_symmetry.space_group_name_H-M   'P 1'
#
loop_
_entity.id
_entity.type
_entity.pdbx_description
1 polymer ?
#
loop_
_entity_poly.entity_id
_entity_poly.type
_entity_poly.pdbx_seq_one_letter_code
_entity_poly.pdbx_strand_id
1 'polypeptide(L)'
;MQLHFTSHVPPLEKCGEWYKIKFFYIGDIKLHGVSKNLLKVALATVICIFVFLPAAEAHILVVSDANNYDEASQIVKALKSKGYYVLWLYGKNATTKNIIKGMYKADAVIYEGHGGYESGNYDQNGGTASPPFALIGSDGFVWGVGNQMSTGLGHKTFKAPFKKNIPVILLHACFSDGWVENKEVANPTATVYNFARMFTGAGANYYATGWNGAEIIYDFLGGATSFADANNKNFEKITKSTSYNGTLVWRNDHGIAAFVGNWKGKFPTAAQTTPYNDAVAEKWYDNNVAGNVFGGIPNLDLVTSNVYKSWNYLCITLKNDLNYFFKLVKSAIDNYY
;
A
#
# COMPACT_ATOMS: atom_id res chain seq x y z
N MET A 1 -12.03 -8.72 38.81
CA MET A 1 -11.60 -10.05 38.35
C MET A 1 -10.17 -9.92 37.87
N GLN A 2 -9.21 -10.52 38.57
CA GLN A 2 -7.79 -10.48 38.22
C GLN A 2 -7.42 -11.89 37.73
N LEU A 3 -6.93 -12.00 36.50
CA LEU A 3 -6.53 -13.27 35.90
C LEU A 3 -5.01 -13.44 36.10
N HIS A 4 -4.62 -14.48 36.83
CA HIS A 4 -3.25 -14.97 36.85
C HIS A 4 -3.12 -16.17 35.92
N PHE A 5 -2.16 -16.15 35.01
CA PHE A 5 -1.77 -17.29 34.19
C PHE A 5 -0.45 -17.86 34.73
N THR A 6 -0.45 -19.13 35.10
CA THR A 6 0.80 -19.89 35.30
C THR A 6 1.01 -20.80 34.10
N SER A 7 2.10 -20.61 33.37
CA SER A 7 2.48 -21.46 32.24
C SER A 7 3.17 -22.73 32.77
N HIS A 8 2.54 -23.89 32.61
CA HIS A 8 3.26 -25.16 32.53
C HIS A 8 2.97 -25.74 31.16
N VAL A 9 4.00 -25.88 30.34
CA VAL A 9 3.91 -26.44 28.99
C VAL A 9 3.68 -27.95 29.13
N PRO A 10 2.55 -28.49 28.63
CA PRO A 10 2.27 -29.91 28.74
C PRO A 10 3.10 -30.73 27.73
N PRO A 11 3.44 -31.98 28.04
CA PRO A 11 4.20 -32.84 27.14
C PRO A 11 3.40 -33.20 25.88
N LEU A 12 4.06 -33.14 24.73
CA LEU A 12 3.53 -33.51 23.42
C LEU A 12 3.52 -35.04 23.25
N GLU A 13 2.36 -35.64 22.98
CA GLU A 13 2.25 -37.05 22.58
C GLU A 13 2.22 -37.15 21.04
N LYS A 14 3.13 -37.94 20.47
CA LYS A 14 3.18 -38.24 19.03
C LYS A 14 2.29 -39.45 18.71
N CYS A 15 1.36 -39.30 17.78
CA CYS A 15 0.51 -40.38 17.27
C CYS A 15 0.58 -40.42 15.73
N GLY A 16 1.55 -41.15 15.18
CA GLY A 16 1.79 -41.19 13.73
C GLY A 16 2.31 -39.86 13.18
N GLU A 17 1.70 -39.36 12.10
CA GLU A 17 1.99 -38.03 11.52
C GLU A 17 1.35 -36.86 12.29
N TRP A 18 0.67 -37.13 13.40
CA TRP A 18 -0.08 -36.16 14.16
C TRP A 18 0.49 -35.98 15.57
N TYR A 19 0.35 -34.76 16.10
CA TYR A 19 0.76 -34.42 17.45
C TYR A 19 -0.46 -33.99 18.25
N LYS A 20 -0.62 -34.55 19.45
CA LYS A 20 -1.71 -34.21 20.36
C LYS A 20 -1.21 -33.19 21.38
N ILE A 21 -1.73 -31.97 21.30
CA ILE A 21 -1.50 -30.93 22.31
C ILE A 21 -2.66 -30.98 23.30
N LYS A 22 -2.37 -31.23 24.57
CA LYS A 22 -3.35 -31.21 25.67
C LYS A 22 -3.26 -29.87 26.37
N PHE A 23 -4.20 -28.96 26.16
CA PHE A 23 -4.28 -27.75 27.00
C PHE A 23 -4.90 -28.10 28.36
N PHE A 24 -4.25 -27.71 29.45
CA PHE A 24 -4.85 -27.75 30.78
C PHE A 24 -5.82 -26.59 30.94
N TYR A 25 -7.09 -26.91 31.12
CA TYR A 25 -8.09 -25.96 31.57
C TYR A 25 -8.06 -25.95 33.11
N ILE A 26 -7.55 -24.88 33.72
CA ILE A 26 -7.65 -24.68 35.17
C ILE A 26 -8.73 -23.62 35.41
N GLY A 27 -9.91 -24.09 35.82
CA GLY A 27 -10.95 -23.23 36.39
C GLY A 27 -12.33 -23.47 35.79
N ASP A 28 -13.18 -24.20 36.53
CA ASP A 28 -14.62 -24.18 36.28
C ASP A 28 -15.12 -22.72 36.33
N ILE A 29 -15.44 -22.14 35.17
CA ILE A 29 -16.39 -21.03 35.15
C ILE A 29 -17.75 -21.68 35.36
N LYS A 30 -18.14 -21.83 36.64
CA LYS A 30 -19.54 -22.06 37.00
C LYS A 30 -20.32 -20.79 36.69
N LEU A 31 -20.71 -20.63 35.42
CA LEU A 31 -21.83 -19.77 35.06
C LEU A 31 -23.10 -20.51 35.47
N HIS A 32 -23.48 -20.38 36.74
CA HIS A 32 -24.80 -20.80 37.19
C HIS A 32 -25.86 -20.03 36.39
N GLY A 33 -26.72 -20.76 35.68
CA GLY A 33 -27.96 -20.22 35.12
C GLY A 33 -27.91 -19.68 33.68
N VAL A 34 -26.79 -19.74 32.98
CA VAL A 34 -26.74 -19.30 31.57
C VAL A 34 -27.00 -20.49 30.64
N SER A 35 -28.16 -20.49 29.98
CA SER A 35 -28.55 -21.58 29.08
C SER A 35 -27.50 -21.77 27.98
N LYS A 36 -27.31 -23.02 27.50
CA LYS A 36 -26.43 -23.33 26.35
C LYS A 36 -26.73 -22.45 25.11
N ASN A 37 -27.95 -21.90 25.03
CA ASN A 37 -28.37 -20.98 23.97
C ASN A 37 -27.79 -19.57 24.17
N LEU A 38 -27.66 -19.06 25.40
CA LEU A 38 -27.01 -17.77 25.68
C LEU A 38 -25.51 -17.77 25.38
N LEU A 39 -24.81 -18.89 25.62
CA LEU A 39 -23.40 -19.01 25.25
C LEU A 39 -23.21 -19.07 23.72
N LYS A 40 -24.10 -19.78 23.01
CA LYS A 40 -24.13 -19.78 21.54
C LYS A 40 -24.46 -18.40 20.97
N VAL A 41 -25.41 -17.68 21.59
CA VAL A 41 -25.76 -16.30 21.21
C VAL A 41 -24.59 -15.37 21.49
N ALA A 42 -23.95 -15.42 22.66
CA ALA A 42 -22.79 -14.59 22.97
C ALA A 42 -21.61 -14.86 22.01
N LEU A 43 -21.35 -16.12 21.67
CA LEU A 43 -20.31 -16.49 20.70
C LEU A 43 -20.68 -16.01 19.28
N ALA A 44 -21.93 -16.16 18.86
CA ALA A 44 -22.44 -15.64 17.60
C ALA A 44 -22.42 -14.11 17.56
N THR A 45 -22.68 -13.42 18.67
CA THR A 45 -22.61 -11.95 18.78
C THR A 45 -21.16 -11.47 18.73
N VAL A 46 -20.21 -12.14 19.38
CA VAL A 46 -18.77 -11.83 19.27
C VAL A 46 -18.28 -12.07 17.84
N ILE A 47 -18.69 -13.18 17.20
CA ILE A 47 -18.35 -13.47 15.80
C ILE A 47 -19.00 -12.42 14.87
N CYS A 48 -20.27 -12.06 15.07
CA CYS A 48 -20.93 -11.02 14.29
C CYS A 48 -20.29 -9.63 14.49
N ILE A 49 -19.82 -9.29 15.69
CA ILE A 49 -19.09 -8.04 15.96
C ILE A 49 -17.76 -7.99 15.16
N PHE A 50 -17.13 -9.14 14.87
CA PHE A 50 -15.95 -9.23 14.00
C PHE A 50 -16.26 -9.35 12.50
N VAL A 51 -17.50 -9.72 12.12
CA VAL A 51 -17.95 -9.82 10.72
C VAL A 51 -18.45 -8.47 10.17
N PHE A 52 -18.77 -7.51 11.04
CA PHE A 52 -19.26 -6.17 10.66
C PHE A 52 -18.25 -5.03 10.75
N LEU A 53 -16.96 -5.31 10.96
CA LEU A 53 -15.96 -4.30 10.60
C LEU A 53 -15.87 -4.29 9.07
N PRO A 54 -16.24 -3.20 8.38
CA PRO A 54 -16.02 -3.14 6.96
C PRO A 54 -14.51 -3.31 6.75
N ALA A 55 -14.12 -4.35 6.03
CA ALA A 55 -12.84 -4.38 5.33
C ALA A 55 -12.91 -3.31 4.23
N ALA A 56 -12.88 -2.06 4.67
CA ALA A 56 -12.70 -0.92 3.83
C ALA A 56 -11.29 -0.44 4.17
N GLU A 57 -10.42 -0.60 3.19
CA GLU A 57 -8.97 -0.42 3.24
C GLU A 57 -8.68 0.70 2.24
N ALA A 58 -8.73 1.96 2.69
CA ALA A 58 -9.09 3.06 1.80
C ALA A 58 -8.46 4.40 2.20
N HIS A 59 -7.14 4.52 2.35
CA HIS A 59 -6.52 5.78 2.79
C HIS A 59 -6.05 6.63 1.60
N ILE A 60 -5.76 7.89 1.88
CA ILE A 60 -4.91 8.72 1.01
C ILE A 60 -3.47 8.49 1.43
N LEU A 61 -2.65 7.97 0.52
CA LEU A 61 -1.20 7.91 0.71
C LEU A 61 -0.60 9.26 0.33
N VAL A 62 0.13 9.87 1.25
CA VAL A 62 1.04 10.99 0.95
C VAL A 62 2.47 10.51 1.20
N VAL A 63 3.31 10.63 0.18
CA VAL A 63 4.76 10.35 0.26
C VAL A 63 5.49 11.67 0.04
N SER A 64 6.47 11.95 0.88
CA SER A 64 7.29 13.16 0.81
C SER A 64 8.75 12.82 1.07
N ASP A 65 9.64 13.29 0.19
CA ASP A 65 11.08 13.21 0.45
C ASP A 65 11.49 14.16 1.61
N ALA A 66 12.73 14.07 2.07
CA ALA A 66 13.16 14.84 3.24
C ALA A 66 13.17 16.37 3.00
N ASN A 67 13.24 16.83 1.75
CA ASN A 67 13.51 18.22 1.40
C ASN A 67 12.23 19.06 1.26
N ASN A 68 11.06 18.43 1.13
CA ASN A 68 9.82 19.11 0.79
C ASN A 68 8.76 19.03 1.92
N TYR A 69 9.19 18.97 3.19
CA TYR A 69 8.27 18.81 4.33
C TYR A 69 7.10 19.79 4.38
N ASP A 70 7.32 21.06 4.01
CA ASP A 70 6.36 22.13 4.23
C ASP A 70 5.09 21.99 3.38
N GLU A 71 5.22 21.66 2.09
CA GLU A 71 4.07 21.49 1.19
C GLU A 71 3.32 20.19 1.52
N ALA A 72 4.02 19.06 1.62
CA ALA A 72 3.40 17.80 2.06
C ALA A 72 2.70 17.91 3.42
N SER A 73 3.29 18.59 4.40
CA SER A 73 2.68 18.82 5.72
C SER A 73 1.39 19.64 5.62
N GLN A 74 1.36 20.67 4.76
CA GLN A 74 0.17 21.47 4.51
C GLN A 74 -0.94 20.65 3.84
N ILE A 75 -0.60 19.85 2.83
CA ILE A 75 -1.55 18.92 2.18
C ILE A 75 -2.14 17.95 3.21
N VAL A 76 -1.29 17.31 4.02
CA VAL A 76 -1.72 16.36 5.05
C VAL A 76 -2.63 17.02 6.08
N LYS A 77 -2.28 18.22 6.55
CA LYS A 77 -3.13 19.00 7.47
C LYS A 77 -4.47 19.34 6.85
N ALA A 78 -4.49 19.81 5.61
CA ALA A 78 -5.72 20.16 4.88
C ALA A 78 -6.64 18.93 4.72
N LEU A 79 -6.09 17.80 4.27
CA LEU A 79 -6.83 16.54 4.13
C LEU A 79 -7.41 16.07 5.48
N LYS A 80 -6.59 16.01 6.53
CA LYS A 80 -7.06 15.60 7.87
C LYS A 80 -8.13 16.55 8.41
N SER A 81 -7.99 17.87 8.20
CA SER A 81 -9.00 18.85 8.62
C SER A 81 -10.36 18.67 7.93
N LYS A 82 -10.37 18.06 6.74
CA LYS A 82 -11.58 17.71 5.97
C LYS A 82 -12.09 16.29 6.29
N GLY A 83 -11.49 15.60 7.26
CA GLY A 83 -11.93 14.30 7.75
C GLY A 83 -11.38 13.09 6.97
N TYR A 84 -10.38 13.28 6.11
CA TYR A 84 -9.76 12.18 5.37
C TYR A 84 -8.85 11.34 6.26
N TYR A 85 -8.84 10.03 6.01
CA TYR A 85 -7.81 9.14 6.54
C TYR A 85 -6.56 9.20 5.67
N VAL A 86 -5.45 9.65 6.27
CA VAL A 86 -4.19 9.90 5.56
C VAL A 86 -3.06 9.08 6.18
N LEU A 87 -2.42 8.25 5.36
CA LEU A 87 -1.10 7.68 5.66
C LEU A 87 -0.04 8.62 5.09
N TRP A 88 0.79 9.18 5.95
CA TRP A 88 1.88 10.04 5.53
C TRP A 88 3.23 9.38 5.78
N LEU A 89 4.02 9.24 4.72
CA LEU A 89 5.39 8.75 4.75
C LEU A 89 6.32 9.92 4.44
N TYR A 90 7.22 10.24 5.36
CA TYR A 90 8.14 11.37 5.25
C TYR A 90 9.58 10.96 5.54
N GLY A 91 10.52 11.47 4.74
CA GLY A 91 11.95 11.29 4.92
C GLY A 91 12.34 9.81 5.02
N LYS A 92 13.04 9.42 6.09
CA LYS A 92 13.50 8.03 6.32
C LYS A 92 12.38 6.98 6.39
N ASN A 93 11.12 7.39 6.58
CA ASN A 93 9.98 6.47 6.58
C ASN A 93 9.44 6.20 5.16
N ALA A 94 9.79 7.04 4.18
CA ALA A 94 9.41 6.88 2.78
C ALA A 94 10.34 5.89 2.04
N THR A 95 10.55 4.72 2.63
CA THR A 95 11.28 3.62 1.97
C THR A 95 10.49 3.06 0.80
N THR A 96 11.17 2.45 -0.16
CA THR A 96 10.55 1.75 -1.29
C THR A 96 9.48 0.75 -0.83
N LYS A 97 9.78 -0.06 0.21
CA LYS A 97 8.81 -0.97 0.84
C LYS A 97 7.58 -0.23 1.37
N ASN A 98 7.77 0.84 2.15
CA ASN A 98 6.66 1.55 2.76
C ASN A 98 5.82 2.30 1.72
N ILE A 99 6.43 2.83 0.67
CA ILE A 99 5.71 3.43 -0.46
C ILE A 99 4.78 2.39 -1.09
N ILE A 100 5.30 1.20 -1.39
CA ILE A 100 4.53 0.13 -2.04
C ILE A 100 3.43 -0.39 -1.11
N LYS A 101 3.72 -0.64 0.17
CA LYS A 101 2.71 -1.00 1.18
C LYS A 101 1.64 0.07 1.32
N GLY A 102 2.07 1.33 1.35
CA GLY A 102 1.18 2.48 1.42
C GLY A 102 0.30 2.60 0.19
N MET A 103 0.68 2.08 -0.98
CA MET A 103 -0.23 2.07 -2.13
C MET A 103 -1.31 1.00 -1.99
N TYR A 104 -1.15 0.00 -1.12
CA TYR A 104 -2.08 -1.11 -1.00
C TYR A 104 -3.50 -0.61 -0.67
N LYS A 105 -4.39 -0.79 -1.65
CA LYS A 105 -5.80 -0.36 -1.65
C LYS A 105 -6.04 1.14 -1.40
N ALA A 106 -5.03 1.99 -1.58
CA ALA A 106 -5.21 3.44 -1.48
C ALA A 106 -6.31 3.97 -2.43
N ASP A 107 -7.01 5.04 -2.02
CA ASP A 107 -8.00 5.76 -2.83
C ASP A 107 -7.43 6.99 -3.52
N ALA A 108 -6.24 7.41 -3.10
CA ALA A 108 -5.44 8.42 -3.75
C ALA A 108 -3.97 8.20 -3.39
N VAL A 109 -3.08 8.49 -4.32
CA VAL A 109 -1.64 8.57 -4.04
C VAL A 109 -1.19 9.98 -4.38
N ILE A 110 -0.58 10.65 -3.41
CA ILE A 110 0.10 11.93 -3.58
C ILE A 110 1.57 11.64 -3.31
N TYR A 111 2.41 11.83 -4.32
CA TYR A 111 3.85 11.66 -4.20
C TYR A 111 4.51 12.99 -4.45
N GLU A 112 5.17 13.51 -3.44
CA GLU A 112 5.94 14.73 -3.51
C GLU A 112 7.42 14.37 -3.40
N GLY A 113 8.12 14.52 -4.51
CA GLY A 113 9.52 14.12 -4.61
C GLY A 113 9.94 13.95 -6.06
N HIS A 114 11.23 13.77 -6.26
CA HIS A 114 11.79 13.68 -7.61
C HIS A 114 11.45 12.36 -8.31
N GLY A 115 11.16 12.45 -9.61
CA GLY A 115 11.21 11.29 -10.49
C GLY A 115 12.65 10.88 -10.78
N GLY A 116 12.93 9.57 -10.75
CA GLY A 116 14.22 8.99 -11.10
C GLY A 116 14.26 8.41 -12.51
N TYR A 117 15.47 8.16 -13.00
CA TYR A 117 15.77 7.49 -14.25
C TYR A 117 17.05 6.66 -14.09
N GLU A 118 17.21 5.66 -14.93
CA GLU A 118 18.43 4.84 -14.92
C GLU A 118 19.63 5.60 -15.48
N SER A 119 20.82 5.41 -14.88
CA SER A 119 22.05 6.05 -15.35
C SER A 119 22.30 5.77 -16.82
N GLY A 120 22.62 6.81 -17.59
CA GLY A 120 22.84 6.73 -19.05
C GLY A 120 21.57 6.91 -19.89
N ASN A 121 20.39 6.94 -19.28
CA ASN A 121 19.13 7.13 -20.00
C ASN A 121 18.73 8.60 -20.20
N TYR A 122 19.55 9.54 -19.71
CA TYR A 122 19.37 10.97 -19.94
C TYR A 122 20.70 11.69 -19.72
N ASP A 123 20.92 12.76 -20.47
CA ASP A 123 22.18 13.51 -20.53
C ASP A 123 22.27 14.69 -19.54
N GLN A 124 21.22 14.93 -18.74
CA GLN A 124 21.10 16.07 -17.82
C GLN A 124 21.10 17.44 -18.52
N ASN A 125 20.87 17.45 -19.84
CA ASN A 125 21.03 18.63 -20.66
C ASN A 125 19.88 18.87 -21.65
N GLY A 126 18.67 18.44 -21.31
CA GLY A 126 17.49 18.59 -22.15
C GLY A 126 17.46 17.61 -23.33
N GLY A 127 18.34 16.60 -23.34
CA GLY A 127 18.33 15.55 -24.33
C GLY A 127 17.13 14.60 -24.20
N THR A 128 17.18 13.52 -24.97
CA THR A 128 16.16 12.47 -24.92
C THR A 128 16.28 11.68 -23.61
N ALA A 129 15.17 11.50 -22.90
CA ALA A 129 15.09 10.64 -21.73
C ALA A 129 14.42 9.29 -22.08
N SER A 130 15.00 8.17 -21.67
CA SER A 130 14.45 6.83 -21.90
C SER A 130 14.07 6.08 -20.61
N PRO A 131 13.02 5.23 -20.63
CA PRO A 131 12.70 4.38 -19.49
C PRO A 131 13.82 3.35 -19.23
N PRO A 132 13.90 2.76 -18.02
CA PRO A 132 12.91 2.86 -16.94
C PRO A 132 13.01 4.16 -16.14
N PHE A 133 11.84 4.64 -15.70
CA PHE A 133 11.70 5.75 -14.77
C PHE A 133 11.26 5.23 -13.40
N ALA A 134 11.49 5.98 -12.33
CA ALA A 134 11.19 5.53 -10.98
C ALA A 134 10.56 6.60 -10.09
N LEU A 135 9.84 6.15 -9.08
CA LEU A 135 9.71 6.91 -7.83
C LEU A 135 10.96 6.71 -6.99
N ILE A 136 11.37 7.74 -6.28
CA ILE A 136 12.52 7.69 -5.38
C ILE A 136 12.02 7.47 -3.95
N GLY A 137 12.50 6.40 -3.32
CA GLY A 137 12.36 6.15 -1.89
C GLY A 137 13.65 6.51 -1.16
N SER A 138 13.59 6.61 0.17
CA SER A 138 14.76 6.93 0.99
C SER A 138 15.89 5.89 0.94
N ASP A 139 15.59 4.67 0.49
CA ASP A 139 16.49 3.53 0.42
C ASP A 139 16.68 2.98 -1.01
N GLY A 140 16.13 3.64 -2.04
CA GLY A 140 16.26 3.18 -3.41
C GLY A 140 15.17 3.68 -4.35
N PHE A 141 14.81 2.86 -5.34
CA PHE A 141 13.91 3.23 -6.42
C PHE A 141 12.75 2.23 -6.56
N VAL A 142 11.56 2.74 -6.86
CA VAL A 142 10.43 1.94 -7.35
C VAL A 142 10.33 2.18 -8.86
N TRP A 143 10.87 1.26 -9.64
CA TRP A 143 10.98 1.35 -11.09
C TRP A 143 9.66 1.02 -11.79
N GLY A 144 9.28 1.84 -12.76
CA GLY A 144 8.25 1.53 -13.74
C GLY A 144 8.79 0.61 -14.83
N VAL A 145 8.21 -0.58 -14.96
CA VAL A 145 8.52 -1.57 -15.99
C VAL A 145 7.26 -1.78 -16.84
N GLY A 146 7.10 -0.93 -17.86
CA GLY A 146 5.87 -0.89 -18.66
C GLY A 146 4.66 -0.57 -17.80
N ASN A 147 3.65 -1.44 -17.80
CA ASN A 147 2.40 -1.27 -17.03
C ASN A 147 2.51 -1.78 -15.57
N GLN A 148 3.74 -1.99 -15.09
CA GLN A 148 4.02 -2.60 -13.79
C GLN A 148 5.11 -1.82 -13.04
N MET A 149 5.31 -2.16 -11.79
CA MET A 149 6.35 -1.65 -10.90
C MET A 149 7.33 -2.76 -10.52
N SER A 150 8.52 -2.37 -10.06
CA SER A 150 9.53 -3.25 -9.50
C SER A 150 10.37 -2.51 -8.44
N THR A 151 10.81 -3.22 -7.39
CA THR A 151 11.76 -2.69 -6.38
C THR A 151 13.23 -2.78 -6.82
N GLY A 152 13.48 -3.27 -8.03
CA GLY A 152 14.81 -3.35 -8.64
C GLY A 152 14.74 -3.82 -10.09
N LEU A 153 15.77 -3.56 -10.88
CA LEU A 153 15.79 -3.98 -12.29
C LEU A 153 15.87 -5.52 -12.37
N GLY A 154 14.95 -6.13 -13.13
CA GLY A 154 14.88 -7.60 -13.27
C GLY A 154 14.22 -8.35 -12.11
N HIS A 155 13.77 -7.66 -11.05
CA HIS A 155 12.97 -8.25 -9.99
C HIS A 155 11.54 -8.55 -10.46
N LYS A 156 10.82 -9.35 -9.67
CA LYS A 156 9.41 -9.66 -9.90
C LYS A 156 8.63 -8.35 -10.06
N THR A 157 7.95 -8.24 -11.19
CA THR A 157 7.08 -7.11 -11.47
C THR A 157 5.70 -7.33 -10.86
N PHE A 158 5.06 -6.24 -10.47
CA PHE A 158 3.71 -6.24 -9.91
C PHE A 158 2.94 -5.01 -10.37
N LYS A 159 1.61 -5.11 -10.44
CA LYS A 159 0.78 -3.92 -10.64
C LYS A 159 0.74 -3.09 -9.36
N ALA A 160 0.71 -1.77 -9.51
CA ALA A 160 0.52 -0.86 -8.39
C ALA A 160 -0.72 -1.29 -7.56
N PRO A 161 -0.59 -1.48 -6.24
CA PRO A 161 -1.59 -2.23 -5.48
C PRO A 161 -2.77 -1.42 -4.96
N PHE A 162 -3.05 -0.27 -5.56
CA PHE A 162 -4.16 0.59 -5.19
C PHE A 162 -5.48 0.17 -5.87
N LYS A 163 -6.57 0.87 -5.54
CA LYS A 163 -7.86 0.68 -6.20
C LYS A 163 -7.85 1.24 -7.62
N LYS A 164 -8.64 0.66 -8.51
CA LYS A 164 -8.78 1.19 -9.89
C LYS A 164 -9.43 2.58 -9.88
N ASN A 165 -9.13 3.38 -10.90
CA ASN A 165 -9.71 4.70 -11.16
C ASN A 165 -9.43 5.74 -10.06
N ILE A 166 -8.37 5.56 -9.28
CA ILE A 166 -7.94 6.55 -8.29
C ILE A 166 -7.08 7.66 -8.92
N PRO A 167 -7.00 8.84 -8.30
CA PRO A 167 -5.98 9.83 -8.60
C PRO A 167 -4.60 9.38 -8.09
N VAL A 168 -3.59 9.46 -8.96
CA VAL A 168 -2.16 9.45 -8.60
C VAL A 168 -1.61 10.81 -9.01
N ILE A 169 -1.21 11.61 -8.03
CA ILE A 169 -0.79 13.01 -8.16
C ILE A 169 0.67 13.10 -7.76
N LEU A 170 1.54 13.50 -8.69
CA LEU A 170 2.96 13.70 -8.45
C LEU A 170 3.28 15.19 -8.41
N LEU A 171 4.00 15.62 -7.38
CA LEU A 171 4.45 17.00 -7.15
C LEU A 171 5.99 17.03 -7.15
N HIS A 172 6.60 18.11 -7.64
CA HIS A 172 8.06 18.27 -7.75
C HIS A 172 8.78 17.17 -8.55
N ALA A 173 8.04 16.49 -9.41
CA ALA A 173 8.50 15.24 -10.00
C ALA A 173 9.00 15.44 -11.43
N CYS A 174 10.23 15.96 -11.58
CA CYS A 174 10.93 16.26 -12.84
C CYS A 174 10.50 15.38 -14.04
N PHE A 175 11.05 14.17 -14.20
CA PHE A 175 10.76 13.34 -15.39
C PHE A 175 9.28 12.98 -15.57
N SER A 176 8.48 13.11 -14.51
CA SER A 176 7.09 12.75 -14.50
C SER A 176 6.21 13.72 -15.32
N ASP A 177 6.68 14.95 -15.55
CA ASP A 177 6.04 15.97 -16.40
C ASP A 177 6.83 16.30 -17.69
N GLY A 178 8.03 15.71 -17.85
CA GLY A 178 8.90 15.94 -19.01
C GLY A 178 9.89 17.09 -18.84
N TRP A 179 10.17 17.51 -17.60
CA TRP A 179 11.18 18.52 -17.28
C TRP A 179 12.27 17.97 -16.34
N VAL A 180 13.43 18.60 -16.33
CA VAL A 180 14.47 18.40 -15.32
C VAL A 180 15.07 19.76 -15.00
N GLU A 181 14.90 20.21 -13.76
CA GLU A 181 15.26 21.56 -13.35
C GLU A 181 14.63 22.60 -14.31
N ASN A 182 15.43 23.37 -15.03
CA ASN A 182 14.99 24.37 -16.00
C ASN A 182 15.06 23.89 -17.46
N LYS A 183 15.20 22.59 -17.70
CA LYS A 183 15.33 22.01 -19.05
C LYS A 183 14.17 21.09 -19.36
N GLU A 184 13.50 21.34 -20.48
CA GLU A 184 12.56 20.39 -21.07
C GLU A 184 13.37 19.25 -21.69
N VAL A 185 12.95 17.99 -21.48
CA VAL A 185 13.56 16.86 -22.20
C VAL A 185 13.16 16.92 -23.67
N ALA A 186 13.99 16.42 -24.57
CA ALA A 186 13.74 16.49 -26.03
C ALA A 186 12.50 15.68 -26.49
N ASN A 187 12.02 14.76 -25.66
CA ASN A 187 10.92 13.83 -25.96
C ASN A 187 9.83 13.81 -24.87
N PRO A 188 9.29 14.97 -24.45
CA PRO A 188 8.58 15.09 -23.17
C PRO A 188 7.26 14.31 -23.15
N THR A 189 6.55 14.23 -24.28
CA THR A 189 5.34 13.41 -24.43
C THR A 189 5.63 11.93 -24.17
N ALA A 190 6.73 11.40 -24.71
CA ALA A 190 7.11 10.00 -24.53
C ALA A 190 7.56 9.74 -23.08
N THR A 191 8.27 10.69 -22.46
CA THR A 191 8.71 10.61 -21.06
C THR A 191 7.51 10.52 -20.13
N VAL A 192 6.56 11.46 -20.22
CA VAL A 192 5.32 11.47 -19.41
C VAL A 192 4.53 10.17 -19.60
N TYR A 193 4.33 9.76 -20.85
CA TYR A 193 3.63 8.51 -21.15
C TYR A 193 4.29 7.31 -20.45
N ASN A 194 5.59 7.14 -20.62
CA ASN A 194 6.30 5.98 -20.08
C ASN A 194 6.36 6.00 -18.54
N PHE A 195 6.50 7.18 -17.92
CA PHE A 195 6.44 7.32 -16.46
C PHE A 195 5.05 6.95 -15.93
N ALA A 196 3.99 7.51 -16.52
CA ALA A 196 2.61 7.31 -16.08
C ALA A 196 2.17 5.83 -16.11
N ARG A 197 2.75 5.01 -17.00
CA ARG A 197 2.34 3.60 -17.19
C ARG A 197 2.46 2.72 -15.97
N MET A 198 3.39 3.00 -15.06
CA MET A 198 3.47 2.23 -13.80
C MET A 198 2.20 2.38 -12.94
N PHE A 199 1.47 3.49 -13.12
CA PHE A 199 0.20 3.78 -12.45
C PHE A 199 -1.01 3.46 -13.33
N THR A 200 -1.01 3.94 -14.58
CA THR A 200 -2.16 3.76 -15.49
C THR A 200 -2.36 2.29 -15.89
N GLY A 201 -1.30 1.46 -15.82
CA GLY A 201 -1.40 0.00 -15.96
C GLY A 201 -2.26 -0.70 -14.88
N ALA A 202 -2.43 -0.05 -13.73
CA ALA A 202 -3.36 -0.44 -12.66
C ALA A 202 -4.69 0.33 -12.72
N GLY A 203 -4.86 1.22 -13.71
CA GLY A 203 -6.08 1.97 -13.96
C GLY A 203 -6.19 3.31 -13.23
N ALA A 204 -5.07 3.89 -12.76
CA ALA A 204 -5.08 5.22 -12.17
C ALA A 204 -5.30 6.33 -13.21
N ASN A 205 -5.79 7.47 -12.73
CA ASN A 205 -5.68 8.75 -13.40
C ASN A 205 -4.41 9.44 -12.90
N TYR A 206 -3.47 9.68 -13.80
CA TYR A 206 -2.17 10.23 -13.47
C TYR A 206 -2.16 11.73 -13.71
N TYR A 207 -1.74 12.49 -12.70
CA TYR A 207 -1.41 13.90 -12.79
C TYR A 207 0.00 14.12 -12.25
N ALA A 208 0.78 14.95 -12.92
CA ALA A 208 2.12 15.31 -12.50
C ALA A 208 2.35 16.80 -12.66
N THR A 209 3.16 17.35 -11.77
CA THR A 209 3.66 18.71 -11.85
C THR A 209 5.03 18.81 -11.19
N GLY A 210 5.85 19.73 -11.67
CA GLY A 210 7.25 19.90 -11.29
C GLY A 210 7.54 21.28 -10.70
N TRP A 211 6.49 22.02 -10.33
CA TRP A 211 6.58 23.19 -9.45
C TRP A 211 5.78 22.94 -8.15
N ASN A 212 5.74 23.93 -7.26
CA ASN A 212 4.89 23.91 -6.05
C ASN A 212 3.42 23.83 -6.49
N GLY A 213 2.92 22.62 -6.70
CA GLY A 213 1.82 22.32 -7.63
C GLY A 213 0.63 21.61 -7.00
N ALA A 214 0.47 21.74 -5.68
CA ALA A 214 -0.62 21.10 -4.94
C ALA A 214 -2.02 21.71 -5.20
N GLU A 215 -2.14 22.73 -6.06
CA GLU A 215 -3.41 23.42 -6.38
C GLU A 215 -4.50 22.44 -6.77
N ILE A 216 -4.17 21.44 -7.60
CA ILE A 216 -5.17 20.46 -8.04
C ILE A 216 -5.78 19.70 -6.84
N ILE A 217 -5.01 19.46 -5.79
CA ILE A 217 -5.49 18.85 -4.54
C ILE A 217 -6.40 19.83 -3.82
N TYR A 218 -5.98 21.09 -3.69
CA TYR A 218 -6.79 22.13 -3.05
C TYR A 218 -8.09 22.44 -3.80
N ASP A 219 -8.10 22.35 -5.13
CA ASP A 219 -9.29 22.47 -5.96
C ASP A 219 -10.30 21.37 -5.63
N PHE A 220 -9.83 20.13 -5.47
CA PHE A 220 -10.69 19.03 -4.99
C PHE A 220 -11.21 19.28 -3.57
N LEU A 221 -10.37 19.76 -2.65
CA LEU A 221 -10.79 20.12 -1.29
C LEU A 221 -11.74 21.32 -1.24
N GLY A 222 -11.70 22.16 -2.28
CA GLY A 222 -12.60 23.28 -2.56
C GLY A 222 -13.90 22.87 -3.26
N GLY A 223 -14.08 21.58 -3.58
CA GLY A 223 -15.32 21.04 -4.14
C GLY A 223 -15.29 20.74 -5.64
N ALA A 224 -14.11 20.71 -6.28
CA ALA A 224 -14.03 20.22 -7.65
C ALA A 224 -14.53 18.77 -7.76
N THR A 225 -15.29 18.50 -8.81
CA THR A 225 -16.04 17.23 -8.95
C THR A 225 -15.36 16.21 -9.86
N SER A 226 -14.29 16.61 -10.55
CA SER A 226 -13.50 15.77 -11.48
C SER A 226 -12.14 16.41 -11.79
N PHE A 227 -11.23 15.66 -12.41
CA PHE A 227 -9.96 16.21 -12.91
C PHE A 227 -10.16 17.36 -13.89
N ALA A 228 -11.15 17.30 -14.79
CA ALA A 228 -11.44 18.41 -15.71
C ALA A 228 -11.86 19.68 -14.94
N ASP A 229 -12.72 19.49 -13.94
CA ASP A 229 -13.23 20.58 -13.12
C ASP A 229 -12.17 21.17 -12.18
N ALA A 230 -11.23 20.35 -11.70
CA ALA A 230 -10.06 20.81 -10.97
C ALA A 230 -9.09 21.56 -11.91
N ASN A 231 -8.75 21.00 -13.06
CA ASN A 231 -7.91 21.66 -14.08
C ASN A 231 -8.47 23.02 -14.52
N ASN A 232 -9.79 23.19 -14.57
CA ASN A 232 -10.41 24.48 -14.90
C ASN A 232 -10.27 25.54 -13.79
N LYS A 233 -10.01 25.13 -12.55
CA LYS A 233 -9.76 26.01 -11.40
C LYS A 233 -8.27 26.22 -11.15
N ASN A 234 -7.44 25.28 -11.60
CA ASN A 234 -6.00 25.32 -11.46
C ASN A 234 -5.41 26.60 -12.08
N PHE A 235 -4.35 27.12 -11.45
CA PHE A 235 -3.59 28.27 -11.94
C PHE A 235 -3.01 27.97 -13.32
N GLU A 236 -2.36 26.80 -13.45
CA GLU A 236 -1.77 26.36 -14.70
C GLU A 236 -2.62 25.28 -15.37
N LYS A 237 -3.38 25.68 -16.38
CA LYS A 237 -4.37 24.82 -17.04
C LYS A 237 -3.73 23.99 -18.14
N ILE A 238 -3.96 22.68 -18.09
CA ILE A 238 -3.63 21.78 -19.19
C ILE A 238 -4.70 21.90 -20.27
N THR A 239 -4.31 22.34 -21.47
CA THR A 239 -5.23 22.60 -22.59
C THR A 239 -4.89 21.84 -23.87
N LYS A 240 -3.69 21.26 -23.95
CA LYS A 240 -3.19 20.56 -25.13
C LYS A 240 -3.00 19.09 -24.85
N SER A 241 -3.13 18.28 -25.90
CA SER A 241 -2.78 16.87 -25.85
C SER A 241 -2.12 16.40 -27.13
N THR A 242 -1.28 15.39 -26.97
CA THR A 242 -0.61 14.67 -28.05
C THR A 242 -0.94 13.20 -27.92
N SER A 243 -1.35 12.57 -29.02
CA SER A 243 -1.53 11.12 -29.06
C SER A 243 -0.17 10.44 -29.18
N TYR A 244 0.13 9.53 -28.26
CA TYR A 244 1.35 8.72 -28.27
C TYR A 244 1.01 7.27 -27.93
N ASN A 245 1.34 6.33 -28.82
CA ASN A 245 0.98 4.91 -28.69
C ASN A 245 -0.51 4.68 -28.37
N GLY A 246 -1.40 5.47 -29.00
CA GLY A 246 -2.86 5.38 -28.80
C GLY A 246 -3.38 5.96 -27.49
N THR A 247 -2.53 6.59 -26.67
CA THR A 247 -2.91 7.26 -25.42
C THR A 247 -2.77 8.77 -25.58
N LEU A 248 -3.76 9.53 -25.12
CA LEU A 248 -3.66 10.98 -25.04
C LEU A 248 -2.82 11.36 -23.83
N VAL A 249 -1.70 12.02 -24.09
CA VAL A 249 -0.87 12.68 -23.09
C VAL A 249 -1.23 14.15 -23.12
N TRP A 250 -1.82 14.65 -22.04
CA TRP A 250 -2.19 16.04 -21.90
C TRP A 250 -1.07 16.78 -21.17
N ARG A 251 -0.63 17.90 -21.72
CA ARG A 251 0.38 18.77 -21.09
C ARG A 251 0.15 20.21 -21.50
N ASN A 252 0.62 21.13 -20.69
CA ASN A 252 0.83 22.51 -21.09
C ASN A 252 2.09 22.66 -21.97
N ASP A 253 2.14 23.75 -22.73
CA ASP A 253 3.34 24.14 -23.47
C ASP A 253 4.24 24.93 -22.54
N HIS A 254 5.48 24.50 -22.37
CA HIS A 254 6.46 25.18 -21.51
C HIS A 254 6.03 25.37 -20.06
N GLY A 255 4.94 24.71 -19.68
CA GLY A 255 4.41 24.63 -18.35
C GLY A 255 4.72 23.28 -17.75
N ILE A 256 4.67 23.21 -16.43
CA ILE A 256 5.22 22.07 -15.71
C ILE A 256 4.04 21.26 -15.13
N ALA A 257 3.10 20.86 -16.00
CA ALA A 257 1.96 20.02 -15.62
C ALA A 257 1.53 19.06 -16.73
N ALA A 258 1.25 17.82 -16.34
CA ALA A 258 0.83 16.76 -17.25
C ALA A 258 -0.29 15.90 -16.66
N PHE A 259 -1.14 15.38 -17.55
CA PHE A 259 -2.23 14.48 -17.19
C PHE A 259 -2.32 13.32 -18.20
N VAL A 260 -2.47 12.10 -17.68
CA VAL A 260 -2.74 10.90 -18.46
C VAL A 260 -3.84 10.12 -17.77
N GLY A 261 -4.99 9.96 -18.44
CA GLY A 261 -6.11 9.21 -17.89
C GLY A 261 -7.46 9.77 -18.29
N ASN A 262 -8.46 9.53 -17.46
CA ASN A 262 -9.82 9.97 -17.68
C ASN A 262 -10.07 11.29 -16.96
N TRP A 263 -10.31 12.36 -17.72
CA TRP A 263 -10.66 13.67 -17.20
C TRP A 263 -11.93 13.69 -16.33
N LYS A 264 -12.81 12.69 -16.45
CA LYS A 264 -13.99 12.50 -15.58
C LYS A 264 -13.66 11.76 -14.27
N GLY A 265 -12.41 11.32 -14.10
CA GLY A 265 -11.91 10.76 -12.85
C GLY A 265 -12.05 11.76 -11.71
N LYS A 266 -12.16 11.25 -10.49
CA LYS A 266 -12.49 12.05 -9.30
C LYS A 266 -11.49 11.81 -8.20
N PHE A 267 -11.34 12.79 -7.32
CA PHE A 267 -10.71 12.58 -6.02
C PHE A 267 -11.71 11.92 -5.06
N PRO A 268 -11.29 11.01 -4.17
CA PRO A 268 -12.19 10.43 -3.20
C PRO A 268 -12.77 11.51 -2.27
N THR A 269 -13.96 11.28 -1.77
CA THR A 269 -14.54 12.03 -0.65
C THR A 269 -14.01 11.46 0.68
N ALA A 270 -14.05 12.25 1.75
CA ALA A 270 -13.61 11.79 3.07
C ALA A 270 -14.34 10.51 3.52
N ALA A 271 -15.65 10.42 3.25
CA ALA A 271 -16.47 9.25 3.58
C ALA A 271 -16.13 7.98 2.77
N GLN A 272 -15.42 8.13 1.65
CA GLN A 272 -14.91 6.99 0.88
C GLN A 272 -13.55 6.51 1.41
N THR A 273 -12.92 7.28 2.29
CA THR A 273 -11.65 6.90 2.90
C THR A 273 -11.84 6.17 4.23
N THR A 274 -10.87 5.33 4.60
CA THR A 274 -10.82 4.55 5.83
C THR A 274 -9.39 4.43 6.36
N PRO A 275 -9.21 4.03 7.64
CA PRO A 275 -7.89 3.86 8.22
C PRO A 275 -6.99 2.89 7.46
N TYR A 276 -5.70 3.23 7.36
CA TYR A 276 -4.67 2.34 6.84
C TYR A 276 -4.44 1.14 7.77
N ASN A 277 -4.36 -0.06 7.21
CA ASN A 277 -4.08 -1.29 7.94
C ASN A 277 -2.70 -1.85 7.53
N ASP A 278 -1.69 -1.56 8.36
CA ASP A 278 -0.31 -1.93 8.06
C ASP A 278 -0.09 -3.45 8.02
N ALA A 279 -0.75 -4.22 8.89
CA ALA A 279 -0.59 -5.67 8.95
C ALA A 279 -1.09 -6.37 7.67
N VAL A 280 -2.21 -5.91 7.10
CA VAL A 280 -2.73 -6.45 5.84
C VAL A 280 -1.85 -6.03 4.66
N ALA A 281 -1.38 -4.78 4.63
CA ALA A 281 -0.47 -4.28 3.60
C ALA A 281 0.88 -5.02 3.62
N GLU A 282 1.43 -5.28 4.81
CA GLU A 282 2.65 -6.09 4.99
C GLU A 282 2.44 -7.51 4.45
N LYS A 283 1.37 -8.19 4.86
CA LYS A 283 1.06 -9.54 4.37
C LYS A 283 0.91 -9.58 2.85
N TRP A 284 0.31 -8.55 2.25
CA TRP A 284 0.22 -8.46 0.80
C TRP A 284 1.61 -8.27 0.17
N TYR A 285 2.42 -7.35 0.71
CA TYR A 285 3.76 -7.06 0.21
C TYR A 285 4.66 -8.29 0.21
N ASP A 286 4.68 -9.05 1.30
CA ASP A 286 5.52 -10.24 1.43
C ASP A 286 5.15 -11.32 0.40
N ASN A 287 3.85 -11.52 0.16
CA ASN A 287 3.35 -12.51 -0.78
C ASN A 287 3.55 -12.11 -2.25
N ASN A 288 3.54 -10.80 -2.56
CA ASN A 288 3.44 -10.34 -3.94
C ASN A 288 4.71 -9.67 -4.45
N VAL A 289 5.42 -8.92 -3.60
CA VAL A 289 6.51 -8.02 -3.97
C VAL A 289 7.85 -8.54 -3.49
N ALA A 290 7.98 -8.82 -2.19
CA ALA A 290 9.24 -9.25 -1.60
C ALA A 290 9.77 -10.53 -2.27
N GLY A 291 8.88 -11.34 -2.86
CA GLY A 291 9.25 -12.55 -3.57
C GLY A 291 10.03 -13.48 -2.65
N ASN A 292 9.42 -13.93 -1.54
CA ASN A 292 10.03 -14.89 -0.61
C ASN A 292 11.54 -14.63 -0.38
N VAL A 293 11.93 -13.43 0.08
CA VAL A 293 13.31 -13.19 0.57
C VAL A 293 13.65 -14.13 1.75
N PHE A 294 12.63 -14.76 2.34
CA PHE A 294 12.75 -16.01 3.05
C PHE A 294 12.01 -17.09 2.26
N GLY A 295 12.74 -18.08 1.74
CA GLY A 295 12.14 -19.22 1.07
C GLY A 295 11.03 -19.82 1.93
N GLY A 296 9.79 -19.70 1.43
CA GLY A 296 8.59 -20.31 1.96
C GLY A 296 8.50 -20.38 3.48
N ILE A 297 7.82 -19.41 4.10
CA ILE A 297 6.85 -19.83 5.09
C ILE A 297 5.67 -20.31 4.23
N PRO A 298 5.46 -21.63 4.03
CA PRO A 298 4.18 -22.06 3.50
C PRO A 298 3.15 -21.49 4.47
N ASN A 299 2.04 -20.95 3.93
CA ASN A 299 0.86 -20.68 4.72
C ASN A 299 0.78 -21.70 5.85
N LEU A 300 0.83 -21.22 7.10
CA LEU A 300 0.31 -21.99 8.21
C LEU A 300 -1.20 -22.08 7.95
N ASP A 301 -1.58 -22.90 6.99
CA ASP A 301 -2.91 -23.45 6.87
C ASP A 301 -3.03 -24.35 8.10
N LEU A 302 -3.40 -23.71 9.22
CA LEU A 302 -3.95 -24.37 10.38
C LEU A 302 -5.28 -24.98 9.90
N VAL A 303 -5.20 -26.11 9.20
CA VAL A 303 -6.35 -26.94 8.92
C VAL A 303 -6.73 -27.56 10.26
N THR A 304 -7.65 -26.91 10.97
CA THR A 304 -8.30 -27.50 12.14
C THR A 304 -9.15 -28.66 11.64
N SER A 305 -8.61 -29.88 11.70
CA SER A 305 -9.30 -31.04 11.15
C SER A 305 -10.35 -31.59 12.10
N ASN A 306 -10.20 -31.41 13.41
CA ASN A 306 -11.21 -31.73 14.43
C ASN A 306 -11.00 -30.95 15.73
N VAL A 307 -12.09 -30.39 16.25
CA VAL A 307 -12.17 -29.85 17.62
C VAL A 307 -13.18 -30.70 18.37
N TYR A 308 -12.75 -31.40 19.42
CA TYR A 308 -13.68 -32.07 20.32
C TYR A 308 -13.35 -31.82 21.78
N LYS A 309 -14.42 -31.78 22.58
CA LYS A 309 -14.37 -31.57 24.02
C LYS A 309 -14.48 -32.93 24.71
N SER A 310 -13.52 -33.24 25.58
CA SER A 310 -13.60 -34.40 26.46
C SER A 310 -13.26 -33.96 27.87
N TRP A 311 -14.24 -34.07 28.78
CA TRP A 311 -14.13 -33.64 30.18
C TRP A 311 -13.57 -32.21 30.31
N ASN A 312 -12.33 -32.06 30.80
CA ASN A 312 -11.66 -30.79 31.05
C ASN A 312 -10.66 -30.40 29.95
N TYR A 313 -10.72 -31.04 28.77
CA TYR A 313 -9.77 -30.81 27.69
C TYR A 313 -10.46 -30.35 26.41
N LEU A 314 -9.89 -29.32 25.81
CA LEU A 314 -10.08 -29.00 24.40
C LEU A 314 -8.93 -29.67 23.63
N CYS A 315 -9.25 -30.66 22.80
CA CYS A 315 -8.28 -31.26 21.89
C CYS A 315 -8.43 -30.63 20.51
N ILE A 316 -7.33 -30.08 20.00
CA ILE A 316 -7.21 -29.57 18.64
C ILE A 316 -6.13 -30.40 17.96
N THR A 317 -6.48 -31.00 16.82
CA THR A 317 -5.51 -31.72 15.99
C THR A 317 -5.07 -30.80 14.86
N LEU A 318 -3.76 -30.58 14.74
CA LEU A 318 -3.15 -29.75 13.70
C LEU A 318 -2.27 -30.61 12.80
N LYS A 319 -2.31 -30.38 11.49
CA LYS A 319 -1.38 -31.00 10.53
C LYS A 319 -0.31 -29.98 10.15
N ASN A 320 0.96 -30.22 10.48
CA ASN A 320 2.07 -29.43 9.91
C ASN A 320 3.40 -30.23 9.92
N ASP A 321 4.29 -29.91 8.97
CA ASP A 321 5.62 -30.52 8.85
C ASP A 321 6.58 -29.92 9.90
N LEU A 322 6.75 -30.63 11.01
CA LEU A 322 7.39 -30.13 12.24
C LEU A 322 8.90 -29.92 12.13
N ASN A 323 9.56 -30.39 11.08
CA ASN A 323 10.99 -30.12 10.87
C ASN A 323 11.30 -28.62 10.71
N TYR A 324 10.35 -27.83 10.22
CA TYR A 324 10.51 -26.39 10.02
C TYR A 324 10.21 -25.59 11.31
N PHE A 325 9.21 -26.01 12.10
CA PHE A 325 8.89 -25.41 13.40
C PHE A 325 10.05 -25.53 14.40
N PHE A 326 10.70 -26.70 14.48
CA PHE A 326 11.86 -26.89 15.36
C PHE A 326 13.08 -26.05 14.95
N LYS A 327 13.28 -25.76 13.66
CA LYS A 327 14.33 -24.82 13.20
C LYS A 327 14.05 -23.38 13.63
N LEU A 328 12.77 -22.99 13.63
CA LEU A 328 12.32 -21.65 14.01
C LEU A 328 12.45 -21.41 15.52
N VAL A 329 12.08 -22.40 16.33
CA VAL A 329 12.25 -22.36 17.79
C VAL A 329 13.73 -22.40 18.17
N LYS A 330 14.55 -23.21 17.49
CA LYS A 330 16.00 -23.25 17.72
C LYS A 330 16.68 -21.91 17.39
N SER A 331 16.34 -21.29 16.26
CA SER A 331 16.84 -19.96 15.88
C SER A 331 16.42 -18.85 16.87
N ALA A 332 15.20 -18.92 17.41
CA ALA A 332 14.74 -17.97 18.42
C ALA A 332 15.43 -18.16 19.78
N ILE A 333 15.81 -19.38 20.13
CA ILE A 333 16.58 -19.69 21.35
C ILE A 333 18.04 -19.27 21.19
N ASP A 334 18.66 -19.58 20.05
CA ASP A 334 20.07 -19.27 19.75
C ASP A 334 20.34 -17.75 19.59
N ASN A 335 19.30 -16.93 19.39
CA ASN A 335 19.40 -15.46 19.35
C ASN A 335 19.05 -14.78 20.68
N TYR A 336 18.64 -15.54 21.71
CA TYR A 336 18.28 -15.02 23.03
C TYR A 336 19.14 -15.57 24.18
N TYR A 337 20.16 -16.38 23.86
CA TYR A 337 21.16 -16.88 24.80
C TYR A 337 22.59 -16.67 24.29
#